data_AF-A0AA42NVR1-F1
#
_entry.id   AF-A0AA42NVR1-F1
#
_cell.length_a   1.000
_cell.length_b   1.000
_cell.length_c   1.000
_cell.angle_alpha   90.00
_cell.angle_beta   90.00
_cell.angle_gamma   90.00
#
_symmetry.space_group_name_H-M   'P 1'
#
loop_
_entity.id
_entity.type
_entity.pdbx_description
1 polymer ?
#
loop_
_entity_poly.entity_id
_entity_poly.type
_entity_poly.pdbx_seq_one_letter_code
_entity_poly.pdbx_strand_id
1 'polypeptide(L)'
;MSQALSLPQSSAVEMVAAQLKAFSTVDVQVKYRDTSGSNAGTKQVTASKLNFDLTQGFNEQILTGSVRFKVGSDTFIDRNGLIYRNVDSATGSATLSGTIQYGTGVVDVDSWTPNVDNNLTLQSLTTTTDMPPIQHVSFRTPTIPIRLGSLTVVAAALAGEQLILTANEAGVIETAQAHGLVNYDTGFVDIYFYTKTEITPANRDDIEAEDWYLPELEYAEAGKTYINVPYWIDPSSVRYNAVAYTYIPLDSEILGLSATRLPPDGRVPIFRVGDIGVIASSKKQELPSHVAGQTYDLNDQRISWCELEDANGVKVPFDMYVVGYDYGKVTLSGDFALNSLVAPISAAYRYQDIGLINDVQINGQITFTKPVTHNYSKDDSIVGSVVVVGDMFSRYTSKFVQGTWNSVWSDEPT
;
A
#
# COMPACT_ATOMS: atom_id res chain seq x y z
N MET A 1 33.99 1.73 -59.44
CA MET A 1 34.39 3.11 -59.07
C MET A 1 33.39 3.61 -58.03
N SER A 2 33.81 3.66 -56.77
CA SER A 2 33.01 4.18 -55.66
C SER A 2 33.12 5.71 -55.69
N GLN A 3 32.01 6.41 -55.94
CA GLN A 3 31.94 7.84 -55.68
C GLN A 3 31.69 8.01 -54.18
N ALA A 4 32.71 8.47 -53.47
CA ALA A 4 32.56 8.91 -52.09
C ALA A 4 31.78 10.23 -52.09
N LEU A 5 30.68 10.27 -51.34
CA LEU A 5 29.89 11.47 -51.09
C LEU A 5 30.72 12.41 -50.21
N SER A 6 31.28 13.47 -50.79
CA SER A 6 32.04 14.48 -50.05
C SER A 6 31.09 15.53 -49.48
N LEU A 7 30.86 15.49 -48.16
CA LEU A 7 30.18 16.56 -47.44
C LEU A 7 31.15 17.73 -47.22
N PRO A 8 30.71 19.00 -47.36
CA PRO A 8 31.56 20.15 -47.13
C PRO A 8 31.98 20.23 -45.65
N GLN A 9 33.28 20.28 -45.41
CA GLN A 9 33.84 20.55 -44.09
C GLN A 9 33.74 22.05 -43.83
N SER A 10 32.90 22.45 -42.87
CA SER A 10 32.82 23.84 -42.41
C SER A 10 34.13 24.23 -41.72
N SER A 11 34.86 25.20 -42.31
CA SER A 11 36.19 25.60 -41.86
C SER A 11 36.16 26.53 -40.64
N ALA A 12 35.00 27.12 -40.32
CA ALA A 12 34.77 27.91 -39.13
C ALA A 12 33.27 28.05 -38.86
N VAL A 13 32.88 28.12 -37.58
CA VAL A 13 31.55 28.54 -37.14
C VAL A 13 31.67 30.02 -36.78
N GLU A 14 31.07 30.91 -37.58
CA GLU A 14 30.99 32.33 -37.26
C GLU A 14 29.69 32.62 -36.49
N MET A 15 29.79 33.30 -35.35
CA MET A 15 28.61 33.80 -34.65
C MET A 15 27.99 34.95 -35.45
N VAL A 16 26.89 34.66 -36.15
CA VAL A 16 26.03 35.70 -36.70
C VAL A 16 25.02 36.09 -35.63
N ALA A 17 25.17 37.28 -35.06
CA ALA A 17 24.18 37.85 -34.16
C ALA A 17 22.92 38.24 -34.96
N ALA A 18 21.98 37.30 -35.12
CA ALA A 18 20.64 37.62 -35.60
C ALA A 18 19.82 38.20 -34.44
N GLN A 19 19.41 39.47 -34.55
CA GLN A 19 18.51 40.07 -33.58
C GLN A 19 17.10 39.50 -33.81
N LEU A 20 16.75 38.45 -33.08
CA LEU A 20 15.40 37.88 -33.09
C LEU A 20 14.45 38.83 -32.37
N LYS A 21 13.41 39.27 -33.08
CA LYS A 21 12.32 40.09 -32.51
C LYS A 21 11.06 39.24 -32.49
N ALA A 22 10.39 39.18 -31.35
CA ALA A 22 9.06 38.58 -31.26
C ALA A 22 8.08 39.40 -32.11
N PHE A 23 7.46 38.77 -33.11
CA PHE A 23 6.41 39.40 -33.91
C PHE A 23 5.05 38.94 -33.40
N SER A 24 4.23 39.89 -32.94
CA SER A 24 2.80 39.68 -32.78
C SER A 24 2.06 40.32 -33.96
N THR A 25 1.10 39.61 -34.55
CA THR A 25 0.19 40.19 -35.53
C THR A 25 -0.71 41.20 -34.81
N VAL A 26 -0.56 42.49 -35.16
CA VAL A 26 -1.38 43.57 -34.59
C VAL A 26 -2.07 44.29 -35.74
N ASP A 27 -3.40 44.28 -35.73
CA ASP A 27 -4.18 45.18 -36.59
C ASP A 27 -4.05 46.62 -36.07
N VAL A 28 -3.40 47.48 -36.85
CA VAL A 28 -3.28 48.90 -36.56
C VAL A 28 -4.25 49.67 -37.47
N GLN A 29 -5.40 50.07 -36.94
CA GLN A 29 -6.27 51.03 -37.62
C GLN A 29 -5.72 52.45 -37.46
N VAL A 30 -5.25 53.05 -38.55
CA VAL A 30 -4.78 54.44 -38.62
C VAL A 30 -5.92 55.32 -39.15
N LYS A 31 -6.31 56.34 -38.40
CA LYS A 31 -7.21 57.41 -38.85
C LYS A 31 -6.42 58.71 -38.98
N TYR A 32 -6.35 59.27 -40.18
CA TYR A 32 -5.64 60.52 -40.44
C TYR A 32 -6.51 61.75 -40.10
N ARG A 33 -5.89 62.84 -39.63
CA ARG A 33 -6.48 64.19 -39.51
C ARG A 33 -5.74 65.15 -40.43
N ASP A 34 -6.45 66.14 -40.96
CA ASP A 34 -6.03 67.03 -42.06
C ASP A 34 -5.20 68.26 -41.62
N THR A 35 -4.46 68.19 -40.51
CA THR A 35 -3.62 69.33 -40.06
C THR A 35 -2.35 68.84 -39.37
N SER A 36 -1.21 69.30 -39.88
CA SER A 36 0.14 68.87 -39.56
C SER A 36 0.64 69.41 -38.21
N GLY A 37 0.49 68.59 -37.16
CA GLY A 37 1.35 68.62 -35.99
C GLY A 37 2.06 67.28 -35.87
N SER A 38 3.40 67.26 -35.87
CA SER A 38 4.17 66.03 -35.64
C SER A 38 4.02 65.61 -34.18
N ASN A 39 3.03 64.77 -33.89
CA ASN A 39 2.90 64.11 -32.59
C ASN A 39 3.54 62.72 -32.70
N ALA A 40 4.66 62.52 -32.00
CA ALA A 40 5.18 61.17 -31.77
C ALA A 40 4.19 60.43 -30.86
N GLY A 41 3.53 59.40 -31.39
CA GLY A 41 2.62 58.53 -30.63
C GLY A 41 3.28 57.19 -30.35
N THR A 42 3.48 56.87 -29.08
CA THR A 42 3.98 55.55 -28.66
C THR A 42 2.78 54.67 -28.29
N LYS A 43 2.54 53.58 -29.03
CA LYS A 43 1.56 52.55 -28.65
C LYS A 43 2.30 51.42 -27.94
N GLN A 44 2.10 51.32 -26.62
CA GLN A 44 2.60 50.21 -25.83
C GLN A 44 1.72 48.98 -26.07
N VAL A 45 2.35 47.85 -26.39
CA VAL A 45 1.66 46.55 -26.54
C VAL A 45 2.21 45.63 -25.47
N THR A 46 1.33 45.16 -24.59
CA THR A 46 1.69 44.20 -23.55
C THR A 46 1.64 42.79 -24.14
N ALA A 47 2.79 42.12 -24.20
CA ALA A 47 2.82 40.70 -24.52
C ALA A 47 2.30 39.88 -23.34
N SER A 48 1.45 38.88 -23.61
CA SER A 48 0.92 37.97 -22.58
C SER A 48 1.84 36.78 -22.30
N LYS A 49 2.67 36.41 -23.29
CA LYS A 49 3.65 35.32 -23.22
C LYS A 49 4.86 35.67 -24.08
N LEU A 50 6.02 35.14 -23.72
CA LEU A 50 7.18 35.09 -24.62
C LEU A 50 7.31 33.68 -25.16
N ASN A 51 7.31 33.53 -26.48
CA ASN A 51 7.51 32.25 -27.16
C ASN A 51 8.90 32.26 -27.81
N PHE A 52 9.68 31.23 -27.53
CA PHE A 52 11.01 31.04 -28.10
C PHE A 52 11.16 29.61 -28.63
N ASP A 53 11.88 29.45 -29.73
CA ASP A 53 12.38 28.16 -30.18
C ASP A 53 13.86 28.04 -29.80
N LEU A 54 14.19 27.14 -28.89
CA LEU A 54 15.56 26.92 -28.42
C LEU A 54 16.40 26.10 -29.41
N THR A 55 15.76 25.31 -30.26
CA THR A 55 16.39 24.49 -31.29
C THR A 55 16.56 25.21 -32.62
N GLN A 56 16.08 26.46 -32.73
CA GLN A 56 16.25 27.32 -33.91
C GLN A 56 15.88 26.64 -35.24
N GLY A 57 14.80 25.87 -35.26
CA GLY A 57 14.32 25.14 -36.45
C GLY A 57 15.10 23.87 -36.80
N PHE A 58 16.05 23.43 -35.98
CA PHE A 58 16.60 22.08 -36.08
C PHE A 58 15.63 21.07 -35.47
N ASN A 59 15.40 19.94 -36.15
CA ASN A 59 14.53 18.88 -35.67
C ASN A 59 15.26 17.97 -34.67
N GLU A 60 15.80 18.57 -33.61
CA GLU A 60 16.52 17.88 -32.54
C GLU A 60 15.69 17.92 -31.26
N GLN A 61 15.73 16.82 -30.49
CA GLN A 61 15.00 16.73 -29.25
C GLN A 61 15.88 17.21 -28.10
N ILE A 62 15.28 17.95 -27.17
CA ILE A 62 15.97 18.48 -25.99
C ILE A 62 16.00 17.41 -24.90
N LEU A 63 17.17 17.18 -24.31
CA LEU A 63 17.29 16.32 -23.13
C LEU A 63 16.73 17.04 -21.89
N THR A 64 15.81 16.39 -21.18
CA THR A 64 15.24 16.92 -19.93
C THR A 64 16.31 17.28 -18.90
N GLY A 65 16.18 18.46 -18.29
CA GLY A 65 17.05 19.01 -17.27
C GLY A 65 18.33 19.67 -17.80
N SER A 66 18.50 19.78 -19.12
CA SER A 66 19.71 20.36 -19.74
C SER A 66 19.59 21.85 -20.07
N VAL A 67 18.38 22.40 -20.04
CA VAL A 67 18.07 23.75 -20.53
C VAL A 67 18.37 24.76 -19.45
N ARG A 68 19.17 25.76 -19.82
CA ARG A 68 19.34 26.99 -19.05
C ARG A 68 19.48 28.17 -19.99
N PHE A 69 18.65 29.19 -19.81
CA PHE A 69 18.75 30.42 -20.56
C PHE A 69 18.45 31.64 -19.68
N LYS A 70 18.81 32.82 -20.16
CA LYS A 70 18.51 34.09 -19.52
C LYS A 70 17.63 34.96 -20.39
N VAL A 71 16.71 35.67 -19.77
CA VAL A 71 15.96 36.78 -20.38
C VAL A 71 16.11 37.97 -19.43
N GLY A 72 16.76 39.04 -19.90
CA GLY A 72 17.21 40.11 -19.01
C GLY A 72 18.14 39.60 -17.90
N SER A 73 17.81 39.89 -16.65
CA SER A 73 18.55 39.39 -15.46
C SER A 73 18.05 38.05 -14.94
N ASP A 74 16.90 37.58 -15.41
CA ASP A 74 16.27 36.36 -14.93
C ASP A 74 16.92 35.12 -15.56
N THR A 75 17.13 34.09 -14.75
CA THR A 75 17.65 32.79 -15.21
C THR A 75 16.53 31.76 -15.19
N PHE A 76 16.36 31.04 -16.29
CA PHE A 76 15.34 30.00 -16.46
C PHE A 76 16.02 28.65 -16.62
N ILE A 77 15.43 27.61 -16.02
CA ILE A 77 15.83 26.22 -16.22
C ILE A 77 14.60 25.36 -16.47
N ASP A 78 14.78 24.20 -17.10
CA ASP A 78 13.70 23.23 -17.24
C ASP A 78 13.69 22.18 -16.11
N ARG A 79 12.49 21.72 -15.74
CA ARG A 79 12.27 20.56 -14.89
C ARG A 79 10.98 19.85 -15.33
N ASN A 80 11.12 18.67 -15.93
CA ASN A 80 10.01 17.77 -16.27
C ASN A 80 8.87 18.45 -17.08
N GLY A 81 9.20 19.18 -18.15
CA GLY A 81 8.23 19.84 -19.05
C GLY A 81 7.83 21.25 -18.61
N LEU A 82 8.29 21.69 -17.44
CA LEU A 82 8.03 23.02 -16.90
C LEU A 82 9.28 23.88 -16.89
N ILE A 83 9.11 25.20 -17.01
CA ILE A 83 10.18 26.19 -16.89
C ILE A 83 10.12 26.88 -15.54
N TYR A 84 11.24 26.89 -14.84
CA TYR A 84 11.40 27.51 -13.53
C TYR A 84 12.38 28.69 -13.61
N ARG A 85 11.99 29.80 -12.98
CA ARG A 85 12.73 31.06 -12.96
C ARG A 85 13.44 31.25 -11.62
N ASN A 86 14.65 31.81 -11.70
CA ASN A 86 15.51 32.25 -10.60
C ASN A 86 15.68 31.21 -9.50
N VAL A 87 16.24 30.06 -9.90
CA VAL A 87 16.51 28.95 -8.98
C VAL A 87 17.61 29.34 -8.00
N ASP A 88 17.30 29.27 -6.72
CA ASP A 88 18.26 29.43 -5.64
C ASP A 88 19.18 28.20 -5.57
N SER A 89 20.49 28.42 -5.70
CA SER A 89 21.50 27.34 -5.66
C SER A 89 21.67 26.68 -4.29
N ALA A 90 21.26 27.35 -3.20
CA ALA A 90 21.37 26.81 -1.84
C ALA A 90 20.13 26.00 -1.43
N THR A 91 18.94 26.46 -1.83
CA THR A 91 17.66 25.84 -1.41
C THR A 91 16.97 25.05 -2.52
N GLY A 92 17.36 25.23 -3.78
CA GLY A 92 16.73 24.62 -4.96
C GLY A 92 15.36 25.20 -5.31
N SER A 93 14.90 26.21 -4.56
CA SER A 93 13.61 26.89 -4.74
C SER A 93 13.59 27.73 -6.01
N ALA A 94 12.46 27.75 -6.70
CA ALA A 94 12.28 28.49 -7.94
C ALA A 94 10.81 28.82 -8.19
N THR A 95 10.55 29.82 -9.02
CA THR A 95 9.19 30.23 -9.42
C THR A 95 8.80 29.54 -10.72
N LEU A 96 7.69 28.82 -10.77
CA LEU A 96 7.14 28.28 -12.02
C LEU A 96 6.81 29.44 -12.98
N SER A 97 7.30 29.37 -14.21
CA SER A 97 7.33 30.52 -15.13
C SER A 97 6.98 30.18 -16.57
N GLY A 98 6.57 28.94 -16.87
CA GLY A 98 6.23 28.51 -18.21
C GLY A 98 6.31 27.00 -18.43
N THR A 99 6.27 26.61 -19.70
CA THR A 99 6.36 25.21 -20.17
C THR A 99 7.41 25.07 -21.27
N ILE A 100 7.88 23.83 -21.49
CA ILE A 100 8.81 23.49 -22.56
C ILE A 100 8.35 22.22 -23.25
N GLN A 101 8.38 22.24 -24.58
CA GLN A 101 8.17 21.07 -25.42
C GLN A 101 9.53 20.49 -25.82
N TYR A 102 9.89 19.34 -25.26
CA TYR A 102 11.18 18.70 -25.56
C TYR A 102 11.28 18.19 -26.99
N GLY A 103 10.15 17.86 -27.62
CA GLY A 103 10.12 17.37 -29.00
C GLY A 103 10.36 18.44 -30.06
N THR A 104 9.87 19.66 -29.83
CA THR A 104 9.90 20.77 -30.80
C THR A 104 10.86 21.89 -30.42
N GLY A 105 11.41 21.87 -29.20
CA GLY A 105 12.26 22.93 -28.66
C GLY A 105 11.54 24.23 -28.31
N VAL A 106 10.20 24.25 -28.42
CA VAL A 106 9.38 25.44 -28.14
C VAL A 106 9.24 25.64 -26.63
N VAL A 107 9.52 26.87 -26.20
CA VAL A 107 9.36 27.33 -24.81
C VAL A 107 8.36 28.48 -24.76
N ASP A 108 7.35 28.32 -23.91
CA ASP A 108 6.41 29.38 -23.56
C ASP A 108 6.72 29.89 -22.16
N VAL A 109 7.08 31.17 -22.05
CA VAL A 109 7.33 31.86 -20.79
C VAL A 109 6.11 32.72 -20.43
N ASP A 110 5.44 32.35 -19.35
CA ASP A 110 4.23 33.02 -18.84
C ASP A 110 4.55 34.18 -17.90
N SER A 111 5.74 34.18 -17.27
CA SER A 111 6.15 35.30 -16.41
C SER A 111 7.64 35.63 -16.52
N TRP A 112 7.96 36.91 -16.55
CA TRP A 112 9.32 37.47 -16.60
C TRP A 112 9.33 38.84 -15.94
N THR A 113 10.51 39.43 -15.69
CA THR A 113 10.58 40.82 -15.20
C THR A 113 10.04 41.79 -16.26
N PRO A 114 9.01 42.60 -15.98
CA PRO A 114 8.50 43.56 -16.96
C PRO A 114 9.50 44.68 -17.26
N ASN A 115 9.38 45.32 -18.43
CA ASN A 115 10.17 46.48 -18.86
C ASN A 115 11.69 46.25 -18.95
N VAL A 116 12.12 45.01 -19.18
CA VAL A 116 13.52 44.66 -19.50
C VAL A 116 13.62 44.16 -20.94
N ASP A 117 14.82 44.19 -21.52
CA ASP A 117 15.06 43.62 -22.84
C ASP A 117 14.78 42.11 -22.83
N ASN A 118 13.85 41.67 -23.68
CA ASN A 118 13.43 40.26 -23.78
C ASN A 118 14.38 39.42 -24.66
N ASN A 119 15.67 39.76 -24.69
CA ASN A 119 16.63 39.01 -25.49
C ASN A 119 17.00 37.70 -24.77
N LEU A 120 16.82 36.58 -25.46
CA LEU A 120 17.15 35.26 -24.92
C LEU A 120 18.64 34.97 -25.11
N THR A 121 19.33 34.70 -24.00
CA THR A 121 20.72 34.23 -24.01
C THR A 121 20.76 32.79 -23.51
N LEU A 122 20.97 31.83 -24.42
CA LEU A 122 21.11 30.42 -24.08
C LEU A 122 22.44 30.18 -23.36
N GLN A 123 22.40 29.53 -22.20
CA GLN A 123 23.58 29.22 -21.38
C GLN A 123 23.96 27.74 -21.46
N SER A 124 22.97 26.85 -21.43
CA SER A 124 23.16 25.42 -21.66
C SER A 124 21.94 24.84 -22.38
N LEU A 125 22.21 23.91 -23.27
CA LEU A 125 21.22 23.10 -23.97
C LEU A 125 21.94 21.84 -24.42
N THR A 126 21.37 20.67 -24.14
CA THR A 126 21.84 19.42 -24.74
C THR A 126 20.72 18.88 -25.59
N THR A 127 20.98 18.71 -26.87
CA THR A 127 20.07 18.10 -27.83
C THR A 127 20.56 16.72 -28.24
N THR A 128 19.64 15.91 -28.71
CA THR A 128 19.91 14.60 -29.31
C THR A 128 19.01 14.44 -30.52
N THR A 129 19.54 13.77 -31.55
CA THR A 129 18.75 13.34 -32.71
C THR A 129 18.05 12.01 -32.47
N ASP A 130 18.51 11.26 -31.46
CA ASP A 130 18.08 9.89 -31.17
C ASP A 130 17.55 9.79 -29.74
N MET A 131 16.39 10.40 -29.45
CA MET A 131 15.60 10.04 -28.27
C MET A 131 14.30 9.36 -28.73
N PRO A 132 14.30 8.02 -28.88
CA PRO A 132 13.11 7.33 -29.28
C PRO A 132 12.00 7.61 -28.24
N PRO A 133 10.89 8.23 -28.66
CA PRO A 133 9.77 8.43 -27.77
C PRO A 133 9.26 7.06 -27.34
N ILE A 134 8.83 6.94 -26.09
CA ILE A 134 8.26 5.68 -25.60
C ILE A 134 6.78 5.89 -25.26
N GLN A 135 5.97 4.86 -25.50
CA GLN A 135 4.57 4.82 -25.06
C GLN A 135 4.31 3.72 -24.02
N HIS A 136 5.36 3.00 -23.58
CA HIS A 136 5.22 1.86 -22.66
C HIS A 136 6.42 1.82 -21.70
N VAL A 137 6.13 1.64 -20.42
CA VAL A 137 7.13 1.53 -19.36
C VAL A 137 6.74 0.39 -18.43
N SER A 138 7.68 -0.54 -18.21
CA SER A 138 7.56 -1.58 -17.19
C SER A 138 8.77 -1.54 -16.26
N PHE A 139 8.54 -1.68 -14.95
CA PHE A 139 9.62 -1.75 -13.97
C PHE A 139 9.22 -2.55 -12.73
N ARG A 140 10.19 -2.81 -11.86
CA ARG A 140 9.97 -3.43 -10.55
C ARG A 140 10.44 -2.50 -9.44
N THR A 141 9.70 -2.47 -8.34
CA THR A 141 10.15 -1.80 -7.11
C THR A 141 11.22 -2.65 -6.41
N PRO A 142 12.24 -2.02 -5.79
CA PRO A 142 13.30 -2.74 -5.09
C PRO A 142 12.84 -3.35 -3.76
N THR A 143 11.77 -2.80 -3.17
CA THR A 143 11.20 -3.27 -1.91
C THR A 143 9.76 -3.70 -2.15
N ILE A 144 9.42 -4.86 -1.60
CA ILE A 144 8.09 -5.51 -1.67
C ILE A 144 7.76 -6.14 -0.31
N PRO A 145 6.47 -6.27 0.06
CA PRO A 145 5.31 -5.74 -0.62
C PRO A 145 5.20 -4.21 -0.47
N ILE A 146 4.63 -3.56 -1.48
CA ILE A 146 4.33 -2.11 -1.46
C ILE A 146 2.94 -1.87 -0.88
N ARG A 147 2.79 -0.79 -0.11
CA ARG A 147 1.52 -0.38 0.50
C ARG A 147 0.51 -0.07 -0.62
N LEU A 148 -0.71 -0.59 -0.48
CA LEU A 148 -1.82 -0.32 -1.38
C LEU A 148 -2.05 1.19 -1.53
N GLY A 149 -2.21 1.66 -2.76
CA GLY A 149 -2.48 3.07 -3.09
C GLY A 149 -1.30 4.03 -2.86
N SER A 150 -0.09 3.51 -2.59
CA SER A 150 1.09 4.37 -2.32
C SER A 150 1.95 4.69 -3.53
N LEU A 151 1.74 4.01 -4.66
CA LEU A 151 2.54 4.20 -5.87
C LEU A 151 2.10 5.46 -6.61
N THR A 152 3.04 6.39 -6.79
CA THR A 152 2.91 7.53 -7.71
C THR A 152 4.03 7.52 -8.73
N VAL A 153 3.72 7.87 -9.98
CA VAL A 153 4.66 7.96 -11.09
C VAL A 153 4.55 9.33 -11.73
N VAL A 154 5.68 9.93 -12.08
CA VAL A 154 5.76 11.23 -12.75
C VAL A 154 6.56 11.06 -14.04
N ALA A 155 6.04 11.58 -15.14
CA ALA A 155 6.71 11.58 -16.45
C ALA A 155 6.41 12.90 -17.19
N ALA A 156 7.31 13.31 -18.08
CA ALA A 156 7.11 14.45 -18.96
C ALA A 156 6.69 13.97 -20.36
N ALA A 157 5.61 14.55 -20.88
CA ALA A 157 5.15 14.34 -22.24
C ALA A 157 6.00 15.16 -23.22
N LEU A 158 6.26 14.62 -24.41
CA LEU A 158 6.98 15.37 -25.45
C LEU A 158 6.17 16.59 -25.95
N ALA A 159 4.86 16.56 -25.78
CA ALA A 159 3.94 17.66 -26.08
C ALA A 159 4.00 18.82 -25.07
N GLY A 160 4.77 18.71 -23.98
CA GLY A 160 5.06 19.82 -23.05
C GLY A 160 4.26 19.87 -21.75
N GLU A 161 3.77 18.73 -21.27
CA GLU A 161 3.04 18.63 -20.00
C GLU A 161 3.66 17.57 -19.07
N GLN A 162 3.49 17.75 -17.76
CA GLN A 162 3.86 16.75 -16.77
C GLN A 162 2.65 15.86 -16.45
N LEU A 163 2.83 14.54 -16.56
CA LEU A 163 1.88 13.54 -16.12
C LEU A 163 2.20 13.12 -14.68
N ILE A 164 1.18 13.13 -13.83
CA ILE A 164 1.23 12.59 -12.46
C ILE A 164 0.22 11.46 -12.36
N LEU A 165 0.72 10.23 -12.26
CA LEU A 165 -0.07 9.01 -12.22
C LEU A 165 -0.10 8.47 -10.79
N THR A 166 -1.28 8.03 -10.33
CA THR A 166 -1.44 7.42 -9.01
C THR A 166 -2.18 6.10 -9.18
N ALA A 167 -1.66 5.03 -8.59
CA ALA A 167 -2.34 3.74 -8.58
C ALA A 167 -3.39 3.68 -7.46
N ASN A 168 -4.57 3.14 -7.77
CA ASN A 168 -5.63 2.94 -6.78
C ASN A 168 -5.39 1.67 -5.92
N GLU A 169 -6.27 1.40 -4.95
CA GLU A 169 -6.15 0.23 -4.06
C GLU A 169 -6.20 -1.13 -4.80
N ALA A 170 -6.86 -1.19 -5.95
CA ALA A 170 -6.91 -2.38 -6.81
C ALA A 170 -5.67 -2.51 -7.72
N GLY A 171 -4.75 -1.55 -7.66
CA GLY A 171 -3.52 -1.54 -8.45
C GLY A 171 -3.73 -1.04 -9.88
N VAL A 172 -4.83 -0.36 -10.17
CA VAL A 172 -5.11 0.20 -11.49
C VAL A 172 -4.66 1.67 -11.53
N ILE A 173 -3.98 2.03 -12.61
CA ILE A 173 -3.67 3.41 -12.99
C ILE A 173 -4.55 3.71 -14.22
N GLU A 174 -5.48 4.65 -14.09
CA GLU A 174 -6.40 5.01 -15.17
C GLU A 174 -6.54 6.53 -15.23
N THR A 175 -6.07 7.11 -16.33
CA THR A 175 -6.17 8.55 -16.64
C THR A 175 -6.54 8.72 -18.12
N ALA A 176 -6.70 9.94 -18.61
CA ALA A 176 -7.02 10.17 -20.02
C ALA A 176 -5.90 9.75 -21.00
N GLN A 177 -4.65 9.75 -20.54
CA GLN A 177 -3.46 9.57 -21.39
C GLN A 177 -2.55 8.41 -20.94
N ALA A 178 -2.87 7.76 -19.80
CA ALA A 178 -2.06 6.69 -19.24
C ALA A 178 -2.93 5.65 -18.53
N HIS A 179 -2.61 4.39 -18.81
CA HIS A 179 -3.37 3.19 -18.43
C HIS A 179 -2.38 2.12 -17.97
N GLY A 180 -2.56 1.55 -16.79
CA GLY A 180 -1.59 0.62 -16.25
C GLY A 180 -2.05 -0.17 -15.04
N LEU A 181 -1.22 -1.11 -14.64
CA LEU A 181 -1.46 -2.03 -13.54
C LEU A 181 -0.20 -2.13 -12.67
N VAL A 182 -0.41 -2.20 -11.35
CA VAL A 182 0.60 -2.55 -10.36
C VAL A 182 0.15 -3.76 -9.59
N ASN A 183 1.06 -4.73 -9.46
CA ASN A 183 0.90 -5.84 -8.54
C ASN A 183 1.65 -5.50 -7.24
N TYR A 184 0.90 -5.19 -6.19
CA TYR A 184 1.47 -4.70 -4.92
C TYR A 184 2.33 -5.74 -4.18
N ASP A 185 2.07 -7.03 -4.41
CA ASP A 185 2.82 -8.13 -3.77
C ASP A 185 4.18 -8.36 -4.44
N THR A 186 4.20 -8.30 -5.77
CA THR A 186 5.41 -8.54 -6.59
C THR A 186 6.20 -7.27 -6.89
N GLY A 187 5.59 -6.09 -6.67
CA GLY A 187 6.17 -4.79 -7.01
C GLY A 187 6.31 -4.56 -8.51
N PHE A 188 5.66 -5.37 -9.36
CA PHE A 188 5.69 -5.19 -10.81
C PHE A 188 4.70 -4.11 -11.24
N VAL A 189 5.17 -3.16 -12.03
CA VAL A 189 4.42 -2.03 -12.56
C VAL A 189 4.50 -2.05 -14.08
N ASP A 190 3.35 -1.94 -14.73
CA ASP A 190 3.23 -1.89 -16.19
C ASP A 190 2.30 -0.74 -16.60
N ILE A 191 2.80 0.20 -17.41
CA ILE A 191 2.08 1.43 -17.78
C ILE A 191 2.20 1.68 -19.28
N TYR A 192 1.05 1.85 -19.93
CA TYR A 192 0.90 2.28 -21.31
C TYR A 192 0.42 3.72 -21.35
N PHE A 193 0.97 4.51 -22.26
CA PHE A 193 0.63 5.90 -22.49
C PHE A 193 -0.10 6.01 -23.83
N TYR A 194 -1.42 6.12 -23.79
CA TYR A 194 -2.24 6.33 -24.97
C TYR A 194 -3.50 7.10 -24.61
N THR A 195 -4.07 7.77 -25.60
CA THR A 195 -5.42 8.34 -25.51
C THR A 195 -6.37 7.46 -26.29
N LYS A 196 -7.47 7.04 -25.66
CA LYS A 196 -8.53 6.29 -26.33
C LYS A 196 -9.34 7.23 -27.22
N THR A 197 -9.23 7.08 -28.54
CA THR A 197 -9.89 7.93 -29.53
C THR A 197 -10.92 7.13 -30.32
N GLU A 198 -12.15 7.67 -30.44
CA GLU A 198 -13.18 7.13 -31.33
C GLU A 198 -12.82 7.45 -32.78
N ILE A 199 -12.84 6.43 -33.65
CA ILE A 199 -12.67 6.61 -35.09
C ILE A 199 -14.02 7.07 -35.67
N THR A 200 -14.00 8.26 -36.25
CA THR A 200 -15.13 8.88 -36.94
C THR A 200 -14.76 9.14 -38.40
N PRO A 201 -15.74 9.33 -39.30
CA PRO A 201 -15.43 9.68 -40.68
C PRO A 201 -14.62 10.99 -40.85
N ALA A 202 -14.58 11.85 -39.83
CA ALA A 202 -13.90 13.15 -39.88
C ALA A 202 -12.42 13.11 -39.49
N ASN A 203 -12.01 12.18 -38.60
CA ASN A 203 -10.63 12.07 -38.12
C ASN A 203 -9.89 10.85 -38.68
N ARG A 204 -10.56 10.00 -39.46
CA ARG A 204 -9.99 8.76 -39.99
C ARG A 204 -8.80 9.03 -40.90
N ASP A 205 -8.93 9.95 -41.86
CA ASP A 205 -7.86 10.25 -42.81
C ASP A 205 -6.59 10.75 -42.09
N ASP A 206 -6.75 11.56 -41.04
CA ASP A 206 -5.64 12.06 -40.22
C ASP A 206 -4.97 10.92 -39.44
N ILE A 207 -5.76 10.00 -38.86
CA ILE A 207 -5.24 8.85 -38.10
C ILE A 207 -4.53 7.84 -39.02
N GLU A 208 -5.09 7.54 -40.19
CA GLU A 208 -4.50 6.61 -41.15
C GLU A 208 -3.21 7.14 -41.79
N ALA A 209 -2.98 8.46 -41.75
CA ALA A 209 -1.76 9.10 -42.22
C ALA A 209 -0.57 9.01 -41.25
N GLU A 210 -0.81 8.62 -40.00
CA GLU A 210 0.22 8.53 -38.97
C GLU A 210 1.06 7.25 -39.09
N ASP A 211 2.38 7.36 -38.89
CA ASP A 211 3.33 6.25 -39.06
C ASP A 211 3.13 5.08 -38.07
N TRP A 212 2.47 5.34 -36.93
CA TRP A 212 2.18 4.32 -35.92
C TRP A 212 0.89 3.55 -36.19
N TYR A 213 0.06 4.01 -37.13
CA TYR A 213 -1.24 3.40 -37.40
C TYR A 213 -1.09 2.03 -38.07
N LEU A 214 -1.83 1.06 -37.54
CA LEU A 214 -2.02 -0.26 -38.14
C LEU A 214 -3.50 -0.64 -38.01
N PRO A 215 -4.13 -1.20 -39.07
CA PRO A 215 -5.54 -1.60 -39.02
C PRO A 215 -5.87 -2.58 -37.88
N GLU A 216 -4.90 -3.38 -37.44
CA GLU A 216 -5.04 -4.35 -36.35
C GLU A 216 -5.18 -3.71 -34.96
N LEU A 217 -4.87 -2.42 -34.82
CA LEU A 217 -5.01 -1.67 -33.56
C LEU A 217 -6.43 -1.15 -33.34
N GLU A 218 -7.30 -1.25 -34.35
CA GLU A 218 -8.71 -0.89 -34.22
C GLU A 218 -9.48 -1.94 -33.41
N TYR A 219 -10.27 -1.51 -32.43
CA TYR A 219 -11.13 -2.40 -31.64
C TYR A 219 -12.53 -1.83 -31.48
N ALA A 220 -13.51 -2.73 -31.47
CA ALA A 220 -14.92 -2.38 -31.31
C ALA A 220 -15.33 -2.43 -29.83
N GLU A 221 -15.92 -1.36 -29.33
CA GLU A 221 -16.46 -1.29 -27.98
C GLU A 221 -17.78 -0.51 -27.99
N ALA A 222 -18.81 -1.04 -27.33
CA ALA A 222 -20.14 -0.42 -27.25
C ALA A 222 -20.75 0.01 -28.61
N GLY A 223 -20.46 -0.73 -29.69
CA GLY A 223 -20.98 -0.46 -31.04
C GLY A 223 -20.26 0.67 -31.79
N LYS A 224 -19.13 1.16 -31.27
CA LYS A 224 -18.24 2.14 -31.90
C LYS A 224 -16.84 1.56 -32.08
N THR A 225 -16.08 2.09 -33.03
CA THR A 225 -14.68 1.69 -33.27
C THR A 225 -13.75 2.68 -32.59
N TYR A 226 -12.79 2.16 -31.82
CA TYR A 226 -11.78 2.93 -31.10
C TYR A 226 -10.39 2.50 -31.53
N ILE A 227 -9.43 3.39 -31.31
CA ILE A 227 -8.00 3.13 -31.40
C ILE A 227 -7.27 3.82 -30.25
N ASN A 228 -6.19 3.20 -29.79
CA ASN A 228 -5.34 3.76 -28.73
C ASN A 228 -4.24 4.57 -29.39
N VAL A 229 -4.43 5.88 -29.48
CA VAL A 229 -3.45 6.81 -30.06
C VAL A 229 -2.28 6.94 -29.07
N PRO A 230 -1.03 6.60 -29.45
CA PRO A 230 0.12 6.69 -28.57
C PRO A 230 0.31 8.10 -28.01
N TYR A 231 0.59 8.20 -26.72
CA TYR A 231 0.95 9.45 -26.08
C TYR A 231 2.43 9.39 -25.68
N TRP A 232 3.25 10.16 -26.38
CA TRP A 232 4.71 10.04 -26.32
C TRP A 232 5.30 10.71 -25.07
N ILE A 233 6.05 9.93 -24.29
CA ILE A 233 6.74 10.42 -23.09
C ILE A 233 8.25 10.37 -23.24
N ASP A 234 8.94 11.30 -22.57
CA ASP A 234 10.39 11.30 -22.48
C ASP A 234 10.85 10.18 -21.52
N PRO A 235 11.61 9.17 -22.00
CA PRO A 235 12.06 8.06 -21.17
C PRO A 235 12.94 8.49 -19.99
N SER A 236 13.72 9.56 -20.13
CA SER A 236 14.65 10.04 -19.11
C SER A 236 13.95 10.75 -17.93
N SER A 237 12.71 11.17 -18.14
CA SER A 237 11.91 11.94 -17.17
C SER A 237 11.17 11.07 -16.14
N VAL A 238 11.05 9.76 -16.39
CA VAL A 238 10.22 8.87 -15.57
C VAL A 238 10.79 8.73 -14.16
N ARG A 239 10.00 9.07 -13.15
CA ARG A 239 10.32 8.92 -11.72
C ARG A 239 9.13 8.32 -11.00
N TYR A 240 9.36 7.54 -9.94
CA TYR A 240 8.28 7.01 -9.12
C TYR A 240 8.58 7.18 -7.62
N ASN A 241 7.52 7.15 -6.82
CA ASN A 241 7.59 7.06 -5.37
C ASN A 241 6.61 5.97 -4.88
N ALA A 242 7.03 5.19 -3.88
CA ALA A 242 6.20 4.15 -3.28
C ALA A 242 6.62 3.92 -1.83
N VAL A 243 5.67 3.50 -0.99
CA VAL A 243 5.94 3.16 0.42
C VAL A 243 5.86 1.66 0.58
N ALA A 244 6.90 1.02 1.08
CA ALA A 244 6.92 -0.43 1.33
C ALA A 244 6.88 -0.73 2.83
N TYR A 245 6.30 -1.87 3.19
CA TYR A 245 6.38 -2.41 4.55
C TYR A 245 7.58 -3.33 4.66
N THR A 246 8.49 -3.04 5.59
CA THR A 246 9.51 -4.01 6.03
C THR A 246 9.09 -4.54 7.38
N TYR A 247 8.73 -5.82 7.42
CA TYR A 247 8.57 -6.54 8.67
C TYR A 247 9.96 -7.03 9.09
N ILE A 248 10.54 -6.41 10.11
CA ILE A 248 11.69 -6.99 10.79
C ILE A 248 11.13 -8.17 11.59
N PRO A 249 11.52 -9.42 11.30
CA PRO A 249 11.05 -10.55 12.09
C PRO A 249 11.52 -10.38 13.54
N LEU A 250 10.60 -10.52 14.49
CA LEU A 250 10.95 -10.61 15.91
C LEU A 250 11.69 -11.93 16.14
N ASP A 251 12.75 -11.87 16.94
CA ASP A 251 13.64 -13.00 17.20
C ASP A 251 12.87 -14.20 17.80
N SER A 252 12.98 -15.35 17.13
CA SER A 252 12.34 -16.62 17.51
C SER A 252 12.89 -17.21 18.80
N GLU A 253 14.08 -16.80 19.24
CA GLU A 253 14.72 -17.35 20.44
C GLU A 253 14.06 -16.84 21.74
N ILE A 254 13.38 -15.69 21.70
CA ILE A 254 12.63 -15.15 22.86
C ILE A 254 11.23 -15.76 22.96
N LEU A 255 10.60 -16.12 21.85
CA LEU A 255 9.18 -16.56 21.80
C LEU A 255 8.98 -18.07 21.79
N GLY A 256 10.03 -18.88 21.56
CA GLY A 256 9.92 -20.34 21.50
C GLY A 256 9.02 -20.86 20.37
N LEU A 257 8.68 -20.00 19.40
CA LEU A 257 7.79 -20.27 18.28
C LEU A 257 8.47 -19.86 16.98
N SER A 258 8.35 -20.71 15.96
CA SER A 258 8.95 -20.49 14.65
C SER A 258 8.24 -19.35 13.90
N ALA A 259 8.92 -18.22 13.72
CA ALA A 259 8.41 -17.04 13.02
C ALA A 259 8.04 -17.32 11.54
N THR A 260 8.66 -18.32 10.90
CA THR A 260 8.36 -18.71 9.51
C THR A 260 7.01 -19.40 9.32
N ARG A 261 6.34 -19.80 10.40
CA ARG A 261 5.02 -20.46 10.35
C ARG A 261 3.87 -19.58 10.82
N LEU A 262 4.15 -18.33 11.20
CA LEU A 262 3.11 -17.38 11.57
C LEU A 262 2.57 -16.69 10.32
N PRO A 263 1.23 -16.67 10.13
CA PRO A 263 0.61 -15.91 9.05
C PRO A 263 1.04 -14.43 9.10
N PRO A 264 1.24 -13.78 7.95
CA PRO A 264 1.71 -12.39 7.87
C PRO A 264 0.74 -11.38 8.48
N ASP A 265 -0.53 -11.75 8.68
CA ASP A 265 -1.55 -10.93 9.34
C ASP A 265 -1.58 -11.11 10.88
N GLY A 266 -0.74 -11.99 11.44
CA GLY A 266 -0.70 -12.33 12.86
C GLY A 266 -1.92 -13.12 13.36
N ARG A 267 -2.86 -13.50 12.50
CA ARG A 267 -4.06 -14.27 12.87
C ARG A 267 -3.77 -15.76 12.70
N VAL A 268 -3.77 -16.48 13.82
CA VAL A 268 -3.57 -17.93 13.81
C VAL A 268 -4.95 -18.62 13.89
N PRO A 269 -5.28 -19.54 12.97
CA PRO A 269 -6.51 -20.34 13.11
C PRO A 269 -6.39 -21.22 14.36
N ILE A 270 -7.26 -20.95 15.34
CA ILE A 270 -7.31 -21.67 16.63
C ILE A 270 -7.92 -23.07 16.46
N PHE A 271 -8.84 -23.24 15.50
CA PHE A 271 -9.49 -24.52 15.21
C PHE A 271 -9.11 -25.05 13.84
N ARG A 272 -8.82 -26.35 13.75
CA ARG A 272 -8.51 -27.04 12.49
C ARG A 272 -9.26 -28.37 12.44
N VAL A 273 -9.58 -28.81 11.22
CA VAL A 273 -10.14 -30.14 10.99
C VAL A 273 -9.13 -31.20 11.43
N GLY A 274 -9.58 -32.17 12.23
CA GLY A 274 -8.73 -33.20 12.80
C GLY A 274 -8.07 -32.84 14.14
N ASP A 275 -8.17 -31.58 14.60
CA ASP A 275 -7.75 -31.22 15.95
C ASP A 275 -8.87 -31.55 16.97
N ILE A 276 -8.50 -31.62 18.25
CA ILE A 276 -9.46 -31.82 19.34
C ILE A 276 -9.99 -30.45 19.79
N GLY A 277 -11.31 -30.31 19.79
CA GLY A 277 -11.98 -29.17 20.40
C GLY A 277 -12.65 -29.56 21.72
N VAL A 278 -12.80 -28.58 22.59
CA VAL A 278 -13.59 -28.67 23.81
C VAL A 278 -14.65 -27.59 23.80
N ILE A 279 -15.86 -27.94 24.19
CA ILE A 279 -16.87 -26.98 24.61
C ILE A 279 -17.16 -27.23 26.09
N ALA A 280 -17.13 -26.17 26.90
CA ALA A 280 -17.33 -26.26 28.34
C ALA A 280 -18.26 -25.15 28.81
N SER A 281 -19.21 -25.49 29.68
CA SER A 281 -20.05 -24.52 30.37
C SER A 281 -19.68 -24.51 31.85
N SER A 282 -19.36 -23.33 32.38
CA SER A 282 -19.01 -23.16 33.79
C SER A 282 -20.10 -22.38 34.50
N LYS A 283 -20.64 -22.93 35.58
CA LYS A 283 -21.74 -22.35 36.35
C LYS A 283 -21.41 -22.32 37.83
N LYS A 284 -22.10 -21.44 38.56
CA LYS A 284 -22.03 -21.35 40.02
C LYS A 284 -23.44 -21.44 40.58
N GLN A 285 -23.64 -22.33 41.55
CA GLN A 285 -24.93 -22.54 42.21
C GLN A 285 -24.75 -22.43 43.72
N GLU A 286 -25.49 -21.54 44.36
CA GLU A 286 -25.54 -21.45 45.82
C GLU A 286 -26.27 -22.67 46.40
N LEU A 287 -25.70 -23.26 47.44
CA LEU A 287 -26.37 -24.35 48.15
C LEU A 287 -27.48 -23.77 49.04
N PRO A 288 -28.68 -24.38 49.05
CA PRO A 288 -29.82 -23.88 49.83
C PRO A 288 -29.59 -23.97 51.34
N SER A 289 -28.70 -24.85 51.78
CA SER A 289 -28.22 -24.97 53.17
C SER A 289 -26.82 -25.60 53.18
N HIS A 290 -26.25 -25.78 54.37
CA HIS A 290 -24.92 -26.37 54.57
C HIS A 290 -24.92 -27.35 55.76
N VAL A 291 -25.90 -28.26 55.77
CA VAL A 291 -26.08 -29.28 56.82
C VAL A 291 -25.11 -30.43 56.58
N ALA A 292 -24.35 -30.80 57.61
CA ALA A 292 -23.40 -31.91 57.55
C ALA A 292 -24.10 -33.23 57.18
N GLY A 293 -23.48 -34.04 56.31
CA GLY A 293 -24.03 -35.30 55.80
C GLY A 293 -25.16 -35.15 54.76
N GLN A 294 -25.66 -33.93 54.51
CA GLN A 294 -26.71 -33.71 53.53
C GLN A 294 -26.15 -33.76 52.10
N THR A 295 -26.95 -34.32 51.19
CA THR A 295 -26.70 -34.29 49.75
C THR A 295 -27.55 -33.20 49.08
N TYR A 296 -26.91 -32.43 48.22
CA TYR A 296 -27.51 -31.37 47.41
C TYR A 296 -27.44 -31.73 45.93
N ASP A 297 -28.55 -31.50 45.24
CA ASP A 297 -28.64 -31.68 43.79
C ASP A 297 -28.22 -30.40 43.09
N LEU A 298 -27.31 -30.52 42.11
CA LEU A 298 -26.98 -29.46 41.18
C LEU A 298 -28.01 -29.43 40.04
N ASN A 299 -28.13 -28.27 39.39
CA ASN A 299 -29.06 -28.09 38.28
C ASN A 299 -28.73 -28.93 37.05
N ASP A 300 -27.46 -29.32 36.89
CA ASP A 300 -26.97 -30.11 35.76
C ASP A 300 -26.36 -31.44 36.21
N GLN A 301 -26.48 -32.46 35.36
CA GLN A 301 -25.94 -33.82 35.57
C GLN A 301 -24.79 -34.09 34.59
N ARG A 302 -24.03 -35.18 34.80
CA ARG A 302 -22.86 -35.57 33.97
C ARG A 302 -21.84 -34.44 33.88
N ILE A 303 -21.52 -33.87 35.05
CA ILE A 303 -20.54 -32.79 35.20
C ILE A 303 -19.11 -33.37 35.18
N SER A 304 -18.14 -32.57 34.78
CA SER A 304 -16.74 -33.00 34.64
C SER A 304 -15.83 -32.45 35.74
N TRP A 305 -16.31 -31.46 36.50
CA TRP A 305 -15.60 -30.88 37.65
C TRP A 305 -16.58 -30.11 38.52
N CYS A 306 -16.33 -30.12 39.83
CA CYS A 306 -17.04 -29.30 40.81
C CYS A 306 -16.15 -29.04 42.01
N GLU A 307 -16.16 -27.80 42.49
CA GLU A 307 -15.55 -27.39 43.76
C GLU A 307 -16.53 -26.54 44.55
N LEU A 308 -16.48 -26.65 45.86
CA LEU A 308 -17.25 -25.80 46.77
C LEU A 308 -16.40 -24.61 47.20
N GLU A 309 -17.01 -23.43 47.22
CA GLU A 309 -16.40 -22.17 47.66
C GLU A 309 -17.35 -21.38 48.57
N ASP A 310 -16.78 -20.60 49.47
CA ASP A 310 -17.53 -19.72 50.35
C ASP A 310 -17.84 -18.37 49.68
N ALA A 311 -18.51 -17.46 50.42
CA ALA A 311 -18.87 -16.14 49.92
C ALA A 311 -17.66 -15.25 49.56
N ASN A 312 -16.49 -15.52 50.14
CA ASN A 312 -15.23 -14.81 49.88
C ASN A 312 -14.36 -15.51 48.81
N GLY A 313 -14.83 -16.62 48.22
CA GLY A 313 -14.08 -17.41 47.25
C GLY A 313 -13.04 -18.34 47.88
N VAL A 314 -13.11 -18.57 49.19
CA VAL A 314 -12.26 -19.57 49.88
C VAL A 314 -12.79 -20.96 49.55
N LYS A 315 -11.92 -21.82 49.04
CA LYS A 315 -12.27 -23.20 48.70
C LYS A 315 -12.54 -24.01 49.95
N VAL A 316 -13.64 -24.75 49.95
CA VAL A 316 -13.89 -25.78 50.95
C VAL A 316 -12.85 -26.90 50.74
N PRO A 317 -12.20 -27.37 51.82
CA PRO A 317 -11.27 -28.50 51.74
C PRO A 317 -11.88 -29.72 51.04
N PHE A 318 -11.10 -30.39 50.20
CA PHE A 318 -11.57 -31.49 49.34
C PHE A 318 -11.99 -32.75 50.11
N ASP A 319 -11.59 -32.89 51.37
CA ASP A 319 -11.95 -33.96 52.29
C ASP A 319 -13.31 -33.72 52.97
N MET A 320 -13.85 -32.51 52.88
CA MET A 320 -15.10 -32.12 53.55
C MET A 320 -16.36 -32.34 52.69
N TYR A 321 -16.23 -32.80 51.45
CA TYR A 321 -17.36 -33.11 50.58
C TYR A 321 -17.00 -34.17 49.54
N VAL A 322 -18.02 -34.85 49.00
CA VAL A 322 -17.89 -35.79 47.90
C VAL A 322 -18.81 -35.36 46.76
N VAL A 323 -18.31 -35.41 45.53
CA VAL A 323 -19.08 -35.06 44.33
C VAL A 323 -19.42 -36.31 43.53
N GLY A 324 -20.71 -36.51 43.27
CA GLY A 324 -21.21 -37.49 42.31
C GLY A 324 -21.31 -36.86 40.92
N TYR A 325 -20.27 -37.03 40.10
CA TYR A 325 -20.15 -36.39 38.78
C TYR A 325 -21.26 -36.80 37.79
N ASP A 326 -21.65 -38.07 37.76
CA ASP A 326 -22.69 -38.56 36.83
C ASP A 326 -24.07 -37.99 37.13
N TYR A 327 -24.42 -37.90 38.42
CA TYR A 327 -25.73 -37.45 38.88
C TYR A 327 -25.79 -35.96 39.23
N GLY A 328 -24.66 -35.24 39.18
CA GLY A 328 -24.59 -33.83 39.56
C GLY A 328 -24.96 -33.60 41.03
N LYS A 329 -24.40 -34.39 41.95
CA LYS A 329 -24.71 -34.28 43.38
C LYS A 329 -23.48 -33.92 44.19
N VAL A 330 -23.67 -33.10 45.23
CA VAL A 330 -22.62 -32.80 46.20
C VAL A 330 -23.11 -33.22 47.58
N THR A 331 -22.35 -34.09 48.24
CA THR A 331 -22.63 -34.56 49.60
C THR A 331 -21.61 -33.95 50.54
N LEU A 332 -22.07 -33.14 51.50
CA LEU A 332 -21.19 -32.64 52.56
C LEU A 332 -20.84 -33.80 53.50
N SER A 333 -19.60 -33.84 53.98
CA SER A 333 -19.15 -34.83 54.96
C SER A 333 -19.99 -34.73 56.25
N GLY A 334 -20.10 -35.83 57.00
CA GLY A 334 -20.77 -35.85 58.30
C GLY A 334 -20.11 -34.94 59.34
N ASP A 335 -18.82 -34.66 59.16
CA ASP A 335 -18.03 -33.76 60.01
C ASP A 335 -17.90 -32.35 59.43
N PHE A 336 -18.71 -32.00 58.41
CA PHE A 336 -18.67 -30.67 57.80
C PHE A 336 -19.02 -29.59 58.84
N ALA A 337 -18.12 -28.63 59.02
CA ALA A 337 -18.32 -27.48 59.87
C ALA A 337 -17.82 -26.22 59.16
N LEU A 338 -18.59 -25.13 59.30
CA LEU A 338 -18.30 -23.89 58.59
C LEU A 338 -16.96 -23.28 59.03
N ASN A 339 -16.59 -23.40 60.31
CA ASN A 339 -15.31 -22.94 60.86
C ASN A 339 -14.95 -21.51 60.40
N SER A 340 -13.92 -21.36 59.56
CA SER A 340 -13.44 -20.09 59.00
C SER A 340 -14.11 -19.67 57.68
N LEU A 341 -15.00 -20.50 57.13
CA LEU A 341 -15.73 -20.24 55.88
C LEU A 341 -16.92 -19.33 56.14
N VAL A 342 -17.29 -18.51 55.15
CA VAL A 342 -18.41 -17.58 55.23
C VAL A 342 -19.56 -18.04 54.33
N ALA A 343 -20.73 -18.26 54.90
CA ALA A 343 -21.94 -18.59 54.14
C ALA A 343 -22.40 -17.40 53.26
N PRO A 344 -23.06 -17.64 52.10
CA PRO A 344 -23.46 -18.94 51.56
C PRO A 344 -22.29 -19.73 50.93
N ILE A 345 -22.40 -21.06 50.97
CA ILE A 345 -21.51 -21.95 50.23
C ILE A 345 -22.08 -22.14 48.83
N SER A 346 -21.23 -22.01 47.82
CA SER A 346 -21.57 -22.20 46.42
C SER A 346 -20.81 -23.37 45.82
N ALA A 347 -21.47 -24.13 44.96
CA ALA A 347 -20.85 -25.10 44.08
C ALA A 347 -20.52 -24.43 42.75
N ALA A 348 -19.22 -24.24 42.48
CA ALA A 348 -18.74 -23.96 41.14
C ALA A 348 -18.59 -25.29 40.41
N TYR A 349 -19.21 -25.47 39.25
CA TYR A 349 -19.13 -26.70 38.48
C TYR A 349 -19.08 -26.44 36.98
N ARG A 350 -18.58 -27.43 36.23
CA ARG A 350 -18.59 -27.41 34.77
C ARG A 350 -18.97 -28.76 34.19
N TYR A 351 -19.67 -28.74 33.07
CA TYR A 351 -19.79 -29.88 32.16
C TYR A 351 -19.10 -29.51 30.84
N GLN A 352 -18.46 -30.49 30.21
CA GLN A 352 -17.72 -30.28 28.98
C GLN A 352 -17.82 -31.49 28.06
N ASP A 353 -17.84 -31.22 26.76
CA ASP A 353 -17.70 -32.21 25.71
C ASP A 353 -16.39 -31.99 24.98
N ILE A 354 -15.59 -33.05 24.89
CA ILE A 354 -14.33 -33.07 24.14
C ILE A 354 -14.53 -33.98 22.93
N GLY A 355 -14.24 -33.46 21.75
CA GLY A 355 -14.47 -34.17 20.50
C GLY A 355 -13.48 -33.79 19.42
N LEU A 356 -13.33 -34.68 18.44
CA LEU A 356 -12.58 -34.39 17.21
C LEU A 356 -13.39 -33.41 16.36
N ILE A 357 -12.72 -32.39 15.81
CA ILE A 357 -13.32 -31.42 14.91
C ILE A 357 -13.40 -32.04 13.52
N ASN A 358 -14.62 -32.21 13.01
CA ASN A 358 -14.89 -32.73 11.67
C ASN A 358 -14.81 -31.63 10.60
N ASP A 359 -15.29 -30.44 10.93
CA ASP A 359 -15.41 -29.34 9.98
C ASP A 359 -15.33 -27.98 10.68
N VAL A 360 -14.73 -27.01 10.01
CA VAL A 360 -14.58 -25.62 10.47
C VAL A 360 -14.91 -24.69 9.31
N GLN A 361 -15.98 -23.91 9.48
CA GLN A 361 -16.48 -22.99 8.47
C GLN A 361 -16.01 -21.55 8.73
N ILE A 362 -15.90 -20.75 7.68
CA ILE A 362 -15.46 -19.34 7.76
C ILE A 362 -16.43 -18.45 8.56
N ASN A 363 -17.69 -18.87 8.70
CA ASN A 363 -18.70 -18.20 9.52
C ASN A 363 -18.54 -18.47 11.03
N GLY A 364 -17.52 -19.23 11.45
CA GLY A 364 -17.28 -19.61 12.83
C GLY A 364 -18.03 -20.85 13.31
N GLN A 365 -18.73 -21.56 12.42
CA GLN A 365 -19.38 -22.82 12.75
C GLN A 365 -18.36 -23.95 12.81
N ILE A 366 -18.37 -24.69 13.91
CA ILE A 366 -17.51 -25.85 14.16
C ILE A 366 -18.40 -27.06 14.34
N THR A 367 -18.09 -28.14 13.63
CA THR A 367 -18.82 -29.41 13.74
C THR A 367 -17.91 -30.46 14.35
N PHE A 368 -18.34 -31.07 15.45
CA PHE A 368 -17.67 -32.21 16.07
C PHE A 368 -18.07 -33.51 15.37
N THR A 369 -17.20 -34.52 15.42
CA THR A 369 -17.52 -35.87 14.92
C THR A 369 -18.59 -36.60 15.73
N LYS A 370 -18.81 -36.16 16.98
CA LYS A 370 -19.81 -36.71 17.90
C LYS A 370 -20.79 -35.60 18.31
N PRO A 371 -22.07 -35.92 18.53
CA PRO A 371 -23.02 -34.94 19.05
C PRO A 371 -22.61 -34.50 20.46
N VAL A 372 -22.81 -33.22 20.76
CA VAL A 372 -22.68 -32.68 22.12
C VAL A 372 -23.72 -33.31 23.05
N THR A 373 -23.38 -33.49 24.31
CA THR A 373 -24.23 -34.20 25.27
C THR A 373 -25.15 -33.29 26.08
N HIS A 374 -24.86 -31.98 26.07
CA HIS A 374 -25.64 -30.95 26.77
C HIS A 374 -26.03 -29.78 25.85
N ASN A 375 -27.01 -28.99 26.30
CA ASN A 375 -27.37 -27.72 25.69
C ASN A 375 -26.48 -26.60 26.26
N TYR A 376 -25.54 -26.12 25.46
CA TYR A 376 -24.62 -25.05 25.85
C TYR A 376 -25.25 -23.67 25.59
N SER A 377 -25.41 -22.86 26.64
CA SER A 377 -25.84 -21.46 26.54
C SER A 377 -24.70 -20.57 26.08
N LYS A 378 -24.98 -19.49 25.34
CA LYS A 378 -23.96 -18.55 24.89
C LYS A 378 -23.25 -17.85 26.05
N ASP A 379 -23.98 -17.55 27.12
CA ASP A 379 -23.49 -16.70 28.21
C ASP A 379 -22.51 -17.43 29.14
N ASP A 380 -22.66 -18.76 29.28
CA ASP A 380 -21.88 -19.55 30.24
C ASP A 380 -20.92 -20.54 29.57
N SER A 381 -20.87 -20.58 28.24
CA SER A 381 -20.12 -21.59 27.49
C SER A 381 -18.97 -21.00 26.69
N ILE A 382 -17.85 -21.71 26.72
CA ILE A 382 -16.64 -21.39 25.98
C ILE A 382 -16.27 -22.56 25.07
N VAL A 383 -15.75 -22.24 23.88
CA VAL A 383 -15.20 -23.22 22.94
C VAL A 383 -13.69 -22.98 22.84
N GLY A 384 -12.90 -24.04 22.95
CA GLY A 384 -11.44 -23.97 22.91
C GLY A 384 -10.80 -25.13 22.15
N SER A 385 -9.59 -24.92 21.66
CA SER A 385 -8.75 -25.98 21.09
C SER A 385 -7.97 -26.69 22.18
N VAL A 386 -7.84 -28.01 22.10
CA VAL A 386 -7.13 -28.82 23.08
C VAL A 386 -5.80 -29.29 22.49
N VAL A 387 -4.72 -29.06 23.22
CA VAL A 387 -3.43 -29.70 22.96
C VAL A 387 -3.34 -30.94 23.83
N VAL A 388 -3.28 -32.11 23.18
CA VAL A 388 -3.09 -33.38 23.89
C VAL A 388 -1.62 -33.50 24.25
N VAL A 389 -1.31 -33.24 25.50
CA VAL A 389 -0.05 -33.65 26.10
C VAL A 389 -0.24 -35.11 26.53
N GLY A 390 0.68 -35.98 26.15
CA GLY A 390 0.66 -37.39 26.59
C GLY A 390 0.86 -37.52 28.10
N ASP A 391 1.27 -38.70 28.56
CA ASP A 391 1.46 -38.94 29.99
C ASP A 391 2.47 -37.94 30.58
N MET A 392 1.99 -37.11 31.51
CA MET A 392 2.84 -36.20 32.27
C MET A 392 3.24 -36.87 33.58
N PHE A 393 4.54 -36.86 33.88
CA PHE A 393 5.02 -37.24 35.20
C PHE A 393 4.62 -36.18 36.22
N SER A 394 4.22 -36.61 37.43
CA SER A 394 3.96 -35.65 38.50
C SER A 394 5.27 -34.95 38.88
N ARG A 395 5.18 -33.64 39.11
CA ARG A 395 6.29 -32.91 39.71
C ARG A 395 6.38 -33.35 41.17
N TYR A 396 7.40 -34.13 41.50
CA TYR A 396 7.72 -34.41 42.89
C TYR A 396 8.41 -33.19 43.51
N THR A 397 7.97 -32.78 44.69
CA THR A 397 8.59 -31.66 45.42
C THR A 397 9.72 -32.14 46.34
N SER A 398 9.70 -33.43 46.70
CA SER A 398 10.66 -34.04 47.63
C SER A 398 10.86 -35.52 47.24
N LYS A 399 11.92 -35.82 46.48
CA LYS A 399 12.28 -37.20 46.15
C LYS A 399 13.09 -37.77 47.31
N PHE A 400 12.44 -38.58 48.14
CA PHE A 400 13.11 -39.34 49.18
C PHE A 400 13.87 -40.51 48.55
N VAL A 401 15.18 -40.60 48.80
CA VAL A 401 16.03 -41.72 48.35
C VAL A 401 16.60 -42.43 49.58
N GLN A 402 16.24 -43.70 49.74
CA GLN A 402 16.75 -44.56 50.82
C GLN A 402 17.75 -45.56 50.25
N GLY A 403 18.93 -45.65 50.86
CA GLY A 403 19.87 -46.76 50.65
C GLY A 403 19.35 -48.10 51.21
N THR A 404 20.23 -49.05 51.51
CA THR A 404 19.81 -50.31 52.14
C THR A 404 19.18 -50.05 53.50
N TRP A 405 17.99 -50.63 53.74
CA TRP A 405 17.23 -50.45 54.98
C TRP A 405 18.05 -50.86 56.22
N ASN A 406 18.25 -49.92 57.14
CA ASN A 406 18.99 -50.11 58.39
C ASN A 406 18.13 -49.76 59.62
N SER A 407 16.80 -49.82 59.49
CA SER A 407 15.83 -49.39 60.52
C SER A 407 15.86 -47.89 60.86
N VAL A 408 16.48 -47.07 60.02
CA VAL A 408 16.50 -45.59 60.11
C VAL A 408 16.11 -45.00 58.76
N TRP A 409 15.19 -44.04 58.78
CA TRP A 409 14.88 -43.24 57.59
C TRP A 409 16.03 -42.26 57.32
N SER A 410 16.68 -42.36 56.16
CA SER A 410 17.76 -41.47 55.73
C SER A 410 17.60 -41.13 54.25
N ASP A 411 17.54 -39.83 53.94
CA ASP A 411 17.41 -39.31 52.58
C ASP A 411 18.80 -39.13 51.93
N GLU A 412 19.51 -40.24 51.73
CA GLU A 412 20.87 -40.28 51.21
C GLU A 412 20.96 -41.34 50.09
N PRO A 413 21.32 -40.95 48.85
CA PRO A 413 21.67 -41.90 47.80
C PRO A 413 23.03 -42.54 48.17
N THR A 414 23.08 -43.87 48.19
CA THR A 414 24.29 -44.66 48.51
C THR A 414 25.56 -44.20 47.80
#